data_AF-A0A2V6P148-F1
#
_entry.id   AF-A0A2V6P148-F1
#
_cell.length_a   1.000
_cell.length_b   1.000
_cell.length_c   1.000
_cell.angle_alpha   90.00
_cell.angle_beta   90.00
_cell.angle_gamma   90.00
#
_symmetry.space_group_name_H-M   'P 1'
#
loop_
_entity.id
_entity.type
_entity.pdbx_description
1 polymer ?
#
loop_
_entity_poly.entity_id
_entity_poly.type
_entity_poly.pdbx_seq_one_letter_code
_entity_poly.pdbx_strand_id
1 'polypeptide(L)'
;MKRVLVALLLVPLAAGAIFALLNWFFRRRGSSFPLVASVLSQWLVAYLVWTLLGALVEASGVLGEAGRAPYTRYGFGLFAIIFGLWQYRLARAGAARQASRVFVWSQIGWLLLLLAERGALG
;
A
#
# COMPACT_ATOMS: atom_id res chain seq x y z
N MET A 1 -8.59 21.77 3.30
CA MET A 1 -7.43 21.17 2.58
C MET A 1 -6.21 20.94 3.47
N LYS A 2 -5.66 21.95 4.16
CA LYS A 2 -4.44 21.77 5.00
C LYS A 2 -4.53 20.67 6.08
N ARG A 3 -5.66 20.54 6.78
CA ARG A 3 -5.87 19.50 7.82
C ARG A 3 -5.90 18.05 7.28
N VAL A 4 -6.39 17.87 6.05
CA VAL A 4 -6.47 16.54 5.41
C VAL A 4 -5.09 16.09 4.93
N LEU A 5 -4.28 17.01 4.38
CA LEU A 5 -2.88 16.77 4.03
C LEU A 5 -2.02 16.44 5.26
N VAL A 6 -2.22 17.16 6.37
CA VAL A 6 -1.53 16.89 7.64
C VAL A 6 -1.93 15.53 8.20
N ALA A 7 -3.21 15.16 8.17
CA ALA A 7 -3.65 13.82 8.57
C ALA A 7 -3.09 12.71 7.65
N LEU A 8 -3.06 12.95 6.34
CA LEU A 8 -2.46 12.04 5.34
C LEU A 8 -0.95 11.83 5.52
N LEU A 9 -0.24 12.75 6.17
CA LEU A 9 1.18 12.65 6.49
C LEU A 9 1.43 12.06 7.89
N LEU A 10 0.67 12.52 8.89
CA LEU A 10 0.86 12.13 10.29
C LEU A 10 0.41 10.69 10.57
N VAL A 11 -0.68 10.23 9.96
CA VAL A 11 -1.16 8.85 10.13
C VAL A 11 -0.14 7.81 9.63
N PRO A 12 0.49 7.96 8.45
CA PRO A 12 1.62 7.14 8.03
C PRO A 12 2.78 7.11 9.02
N LEU A 13 3.18 8.29 9.47
CA LEU A 13 4.37 8.47 10.31
C LEU A 13 4.12 7.85 11.67
N ALA A 14 2.94 8.08 12.24
CA ALA A 14 2.51 7.46 13.49
C ALA A 14 2.43 5.93 13.36
N ALA A 15 1.82 5.42 12.30
CA ALA A 15 1.73 3.98 12.09
C ALA A 15 3.10 3.33 11.84
N GLY A 16 3.96 3.95 11.03
CA GLY A 16 5.34 3.51 10.81
C GLY A 16 6.18 3.52 12.08
N ALA A 17 6.04 4.56 12.92
CA ALA A 17 6.70 4.64 14.22
C ALA A 17 6.20 3.54 15.19
N ILE A 18 4.89 3.28 15.22
CA ILE A 18 4.30 2.20 16.01
C ILE A 18 4.82 0.84 15.53
N PHE A 19 4.89 0.59 14.22
CA PHE A 19 5.44 -0.66 13.69
C PHE A 19 6.93 -0.83 13.98
N ALA A 20 7.72 0.25 13.91
CA ALA A 20 9.14 0.22 14.27
C ALA A 20 9.34 -0.09 15.77
N LEU A 21 8.54 0.52 16.65
CA LEU A 21 8.54 0.25 18.08
C LEU A 21 8.16 -1.20 18.39
N LEU A 22 7.09 -1.70 17.77
CA LEU A 22 6.65 -3.08 17.97
C LEU A 22 7.68 -4.08 17.41
N ASN A 23 8.29 -3.80 16.26
CA ASN A 23 9.37 -4.64 15.72
C ASN A 23 10.59 -4.71 16.67
N TRP A 24 10.98 -3.58 17.28
CA TRP A 24 12.05 -3.54 18.26
C TRP A 24 11.73 -4.37 19.51
N PHE A 25 10.49 -4.28 19.99
CA PHE A 25 10.03 -5.00 21.19
C PHE A 25 9.95 -6.52 20.98
N PHE A 26 9.51 -6.97 19.80
CA PHE A 26 9.29 -8.39 19.50
C PHE A 26 10.47 -9.10 18.82
N ARG A 27 11.55 -8.38 18.46
CA ARG A 27 12.77 -8.95 17.84
C ARG A 27 13.47 -10.05 18.65
N ARG A 28 13.23 -10.13 19.96
CA ARG A 28 13.93 -11.05 20.89
C ARG A 28 13.25 -12.41 21.09
N ARG A 29 12.00 -12.59 20.66
CA ARG A 29 11.31 -13.89 20.69
C ARG A 29 11.26 -14.39 19.25
N GLY A 30 11.42 -15.69 19.00
CA GLY A 30 11.34 -16.34 17.67
C GLY A 30 9.95 -16.22 17.02
N SER A 31 9.49 -14.99 16.89
CA SER A 31 8.15 -14.53 16.63
C SER A 31 8.08 -14.06 15.19
N SER A 32 7.00 -14.38 14.49
CA SER A 32 6.72 -13.88 13.13
C SER A 32 6.45 -12.37 13.10
N PHE A 33 6.44 -11.69 14.25
CA PHE A 33 6.07 -10.30 14.38
C PHE A 33 6.92 -9.32 13.55
N PRO A 34 8.26 -9.43 13.49
CA PRO A 34 9.08 -8.59 12.61
C PRO A 34 8.68 -8.70 11.15
N LEU A 35 8.31 -9.92 10.72
CA LEU A 35 7.88 -10.20 9.35
C LEU A 35 6.53 -9.55 9.06
N VAL A 36 5.56 -9.71 9.97
CA VAL A 36 4.23 -9.10 9.87
C VAL A 36 4.36 -7.58 9.84
N ALA A 37 5.14 -6.99 10.75
CA ALA A 37 5.37 -5.56 10.82
C ALA A 37 6.00 -5.02 9.53
N SER A 38 6.97 -5.74 8.95
CA SER A 38 7.60 -5.37 7.67
C SER A 38 6.59 -5.36 6.53
N VAL A 39 5.79 -6.42 6.39
CA VAL A 39 4.78 -6.52 5.32
C VAL A 39 3.74 -5.42 5.49
N LEU A 40 3.17 -5.27 6.70
CA LEU A 40 2.17 -4.23 6.98
C LEU A 40 2.71 -2.83 6.69
N SER A 41 3.96 -2.54 7.07
CA SER A 41 4.58 -1.23 6.80
C SER A 41 4.69 -0.96 5.31
N GLN A 42 5.11 -1.94 4.51
CA GLN A 42 5.24 -1.78 3.05
C GLN A 42 3.89 -1.51 2.38
N TRP A 43 2.85 -2.27 2.75
CA TRP A 43 1.51 -2.10 2.19
C TRP A 43 0.82 -0.83 2.66
N LEU A 44 1.09 -0.39 3.89
CA LEU A 44 0.60 0.89 4.39
C LEU A 44 1.23 2.05 3.61
N VAL A 45 2.55 2.04 3.42
CA VAL A 45 3.24 3.05 2.61
C VAL A 45 2.69 3.07 1.19
N ALA A 46 2.49 1.89 0.56
CA ALA A 46 1.89 1.80 -0.76
C ALA A 46 0.47 2.40 -0.78
N TYR A 47 -0.37 2.09 0.21
CA TYR A 47 -1.73 2.63 0.34
C TYR A 47 -1.73 4.16 0.34
N LEU A 48 -0.81 4.74 1.09
CA LEU A 48 -0.69 6.19 1.23
C LEU A 48 -0.18 6.84 -0.05
N VAL A 49 0.82 6.24 -0.70
CA VAL A 49 1.34 6.72 -1.99
C VAL A 49 0.22 6.70 -3.04
N TRP A 50 -0.53 5.61 -3.16
CA TRP A 50 -1.64 5.51 -4.11
C TRP A 50 -2.79 6.48 -3.78
N THR A 51 -3.09 6.66 -2.50
CA THR A 51 -4.11 7.64 -2.07
C THR A 51 -3.68 9.07 -2.38
N LEU A 52 -2.41 9.40 -2.13
CA LEU A 52 -1.85 10.71 -2.43
C LEU A 52 -1.79 10.96 -3.94
N LEU A 53 -1.33 9.99 -4.72
CA LEU A 53 -1.31 10.06 -6.19
C LEU A 53 -2.73 10.26 -6.74
N GLY A 54 -3.71 9.51 -6.22
CA GLY A 54 -5.12 9.70 -6.57
C GLY A 54 -5.60 11.13 -6.28
N ALA A 55 -5.30 11.65 -5.10
CA ALA A 55 -5.68 13.02 -4.72
C ALA A 55 -4.96 14.10 -5.57
N LEU A 56 -3.70 13.90 -5.94
CA LEU A 56 -2.94 14.81 -6.80
C LEU A 56 -3.47 14.81 -8.22
N VAL A 57 -3.79 13.63 -8.74
CA VAL A 57 -4.40 13.46 -10.06
C VAL A 57 -5.77 14.13 -10.11
N GLU A 58 -6.61 13.99 -9.08
CA GLU A 58 -7.88 14.71 -8.96
C GLU A 58 -7.68 16.23 -8.88
N ALA A 59 -6.71 16.70 -8.09
CA ALA A 59 -6.44 18.13 -7.91
C ALA A 59 -5.83 18.80 -9.13
N SER A 60 -5.11 18.06 -9.97
CA SER A 60 -4.44 18.60 -11.16
C SER A 60 -5.38 18.76 -12.37
N GLY A 61 -6.60 18.22 -12.31
CA GLY A 61 -7.56 18.25 -13.42
C GLY A 61 -7.08 17.50 -14.68
N VAL A 62 -5.93 16.81 -14.61
CA VAL A 62 -5.31 16.07 -15.72
C VAL A 62 -6.19 14.91 -16.15
N LEU A 63 -6.94 14.32 -15.22
CA LEU A 63 -7.97 13.36 -15.52
C LEU A 63 -9.31 14.05 -15.36
N GLY A 64 -9.92 14.43 -16.49
CA GLY A 64 -11.22 15.10 -16.55
C GLY A 64 -12.32 14.31 -15.83
N GLU A 65 -13.50 14.94 -15.74
CA GLU A 65 -14.71 14.51 -15.02
C GLU A 65 -15.30 13.12 -15.38
N ALA A 66 -14.54 12.23 -16.01
CA ALA A 66 -14.85 10.82 -16.12
C ALA A 66 -14.81 10.18 -14.72
N GLY A 67 -15.95 10.33 -14.02
CA GLY A 67 -16.45 9.52 -12.93
C GLY A 67 -15.48 9.31 -11.77
N ARG A 68 -15.82 9.86 -10.60
CA ARG A 68 -15.27 9.44 -9.30
C ARG A 68 -15.07 7.92 -9.29
N ALA A 69 -13.85 7.46 -9.56
CA ALA A 69 -13.59 6.04 -9.72
C ALA A 69 -13.68 5.40 -8.32
N PRO A 70 -14.69 4.55 -8.05
CA PRO A 70 -14.94 4.03 -6.71
C PRO A 70 -13.80 3.11 -6.21
N TYR A 71 -12.92 2.65 -7.11
CA TYR A 71 -11.83 1.71 -6.82
C TYR A 71 -10.62 2.33 -6.10
N THR A 72 -10.43 3.65 -6.17
CA THR A 72 -9.16 4.28 -5.76
C THR A 72 -8.93 4.26 -4.25
N ARG A 73 -9.98 4.34 -3.41
CA ARG A 73 -9.82 4.45 -1.96
C ARG A 73 -10.05 3.16 -1.17
N TYR A 74 -11.04 2.37 -1.59
CA TYR A 74 -11.40 1.11 -0.92
C TYR A 74 -10.86 -0.13 -1.66
N GLY A 75 -10.73 -0.05 -2.99
CA GLY A 75 -10.23 -1.15 -3.82
C GLY A 75 -8.77 -1.48 -3.52
N PHE A 76 -7.91 -0.46 -3.38
CA PHE A 76 -6.51 -0.69 -3.03
C PHE A 76 -6.33 -1.30 -1.64
N GLY A 77 -7.21 -0.97 -0.68
CA GLY A 77 -7.17 -1.55 0.67
C GLY A 77 -7.39 -3.06 0.66
N LEU A 78 -8.41 -3.53 -0.05
CA LEU A 78 -8.67 -4.97 -0.21
C LEU A 78 -7.55 -5.67 -1.00
N PHE A 79 -7.06 -5.03 -2.05
CA PHE A 79 -5.92 -5.50 -2.83
C PHE A 79 -4.67 -5.67 -1.95
N ALA A 80 -4.37 -4.69 -1.11
CA ALA A 80 -3.26 -4.72 -0.18
C ALA A 80 -3.37 -5.84 0.86
N ILE A 81 -4.59 -6.13 1.33
CA ILE A 81 -4.83 -7.26 2.26
C ILE A 81 -4.52 -8.60 1.58
N ILE A 82 -5.05 -8.83 0.38
CA ILE A 82 -4.90 -10.11 -0.34
C ILE A 82 -3.42 -10.36 -0.68
N PHE A 83 -2.77 -9.39 -1.31
CA PHE A 83 -1.38 -9.54 -1.72
C PHE A 83 -0.40 -9.41 -0.56
N GLY A 84 -0.75 -8.67 0.49
CA GLY A 84 0.01 -8.65 1.74
C GLY A 84 0.01 -9.98 2.48
N LEU A 85 -1.13 -10.67 2.54
CA LEU A 85 -1.19 -12.03 3.08
C LEU A 85 -0.34 -12.99 2.23
N TRP A 86 -0.39 -12.88 0.91
CA TRP A 86 0.44 -13.73 0.04
C TRP A 86 1.93 -13.46 0.23
N GLN A 87 2.33 -12.19 0.27
CA GLN A 87 3.71 -11.79 0.56
C GLN A 87 4.18 -12.33 1.92
N TYR A 88 3.35 -12.21 2.96
CA TYR A 88 3.64 -12.74 4.29
C TYR A 88 3.86 -14.26 4.25
N ARG A 89 3.00 -15.01 3.56
CA ARG A 89 3.15 -16.47 3.42
C ARG A 89 4.47 -16.86 2.77
N LEU A 90 4.85 -16.19 1.68
CA LEU A 90 6.12 -16.44 0.98
C LEU A 90 7.33 -16.06 1.85
N ALA A 91 7.26 -14.91 2.52
CA ALA A 91 8.34 -14.45 3.38
C ALA A 91 8.52 -15.39 4.59
N ARG A 92 7.43 -15.93 5.14
CA ARG A 92 7.46 -16.91 6.25
C ARG A 92 8.04 -18.26 5.80
N ALA A 93 7.84 -18.64 4.54
CA ALA A 93 8.43 -19.85 3.96
C ALA A 93 9.93 -19.70 3.61
N GLY A 94 10.57 -18.57 3.96
CA GLY A 94 11.97 -18.30 3.64
C GLY A 94 12.18 -17.80 2.20
N ALA A 95 11.12 -17.65 1.41
CA ALA A 95 11.18 -17.20 0.02
C ALA A 95 11.16 -15.66 -0.10
N ALA A 96 12.05 -14.97 0.62
CA ALA A 96 12.09 -13.50 0.70
C ALA A 96 12.17 -12.81 -0.67
N ARG A 97 12.89 -13.41 -1.63
CA ARG A 97 13.02 -12.88 -3.00
C ARG A 97 11.69 -12.96 -3.77
N GLN A 98 10.93 -14.04 -3.60
CA GLN A 98 9.61 -14.20 -4.20
C GLN A 98 8.58 -13.29 -3.53
N ALA A 99 8.64 -13.14 -2.20
CA ALA A 99 7.79 -12.20 -1.47
C ALA A 99 7.97 -10.75 -1.97
N SER A 100 9.22 -10.34 -2.20
CA SER A 100 9.53 -9.02 -2.75
C SER A 100 9.01 -8.86 -4.19
N ARG A 101 9.10 -9.91 -5.02
CA ARG A 101 8.53 -9.91 -6.37
C ARG A 101 7.01 -9.74 -6.34
N VAL A 102 6.32 -10.42 -5.42
CA VAL A 102 4.86 -10.25 -5.26
C VAL A 102 4.54 -8.79 -4.99
N PHE A 103 5.20 -8.15 -4.03
CA PHE A 103 4.97 -6.74 -3.73
C PHE A 103 5.12 -5.83 -4.97
N VAL A 104 6.23 -5.97 -5.70
CA VAL A 104 6.51 -5.14 -6.90
C VAL A 104 5.50 -5.40 -8.02
N TRP A 105 5.26 -6.67 -8.35
CA TRP A 105 4.31 -7.03 -9.42
C TRP A 105 2.88 -6.64 -9.07
N SER A 106 2.51 -6.64 -7.79
CA SER A 106 1.23 -6.11 -7.35
C SER A 106 1.12 -4.61 -7.56
N GLN A 107 2.18 -3.82 -7.36
CA GLN A 107 2.14 -2.38 -7.67
C GLN A 107 1.95 -2.14 -9.17
N ILE A 108 2.66 -2.92 -10.01
CA ILE A 108 2.52 -2.84 -11.47
C ILE A 108 1.11 -3.29 -11.89
N GLY A 109 0.61 -4.40 -11.36
CA GLY A 109 -0.73 -4.91 -11.65
C GLY A 109 -1.83 -3.92 -11.24
N TRP A 110 -1.66 -3.26 -10.09
CA TRP A 110 -2.57 -2.19 -9.67
C TRP A 110 -2.54 -0.99 -10.62
N LEU A 111 -1.35 -0.56 -11.04
CA LEU A 111 -1.21 0.51 -12.03
C LEU A 111 -1.91 0.13 -13.36
N LEU A 112 -1.71 -1.10 -13.85
CA LEU A 112 -2.34 -1.57 -15.08
C LEU A 112 -3.87 -1.61 -14.95
N LEU A 113 -4.41 -2.04 -13.80
CA LEU A 113 -5.85 -1.99 -13.54
C LEU A 113 -6.39 -0.55 -13.60
N LEU A 114 -5.67 0.40 -13.00
CA LEU A 114 -6.05 1.82 -13.06
C LEU A 114 -6.01 2.37 -14.50
N LEU A 115 -5.04 1.96 -15.31
CA LEU A 115 -4.95 2.36 -16.72
C LEU A 115 -6.07 1.72 -17.56
N ALA A 116 -6.38 0.45 -17.31
CA ALA A 116 -7.45 -0.28 -17.99
C ALA A 116 -8.82 0.36 -17.73
N GLU A 117 -9.14 0.65 -16.48
CA GLU A 117 -10.42 1.29 -16.10
C GLU A 117 -10.59 2.67 -16.70
N ARG A 118 -9.48 3.37 -16.97
CA ARG A 118 -9.51 4.71 -17.59
C ARG A 118 -9.43 4.68 -19.11
N GLY A 119 -9.50 3.50 -19.74
CA GLY A 119 -9.43 3.35 -21.19
C GLY A 119 -8.06 3.71 -21.79
N ALA A 120 -7.01 3.85 -20.96
CA ALA A 120 -5.67 4.22 -21.42
C ALA A 120 -4.87 3.04 -22.01
N LEU A 121 -5.46 1.84 -22.02
CA LEU A 121 -4.89 0.62 -22.63
C LEU A 121 -5.53 0.25 -23.97
N GLY A 122 -6.39 1.11 -24.55
CA GLY A 122 -7.09 0.88 -25.81
C GLY A 122 -7.23 2.15 -26.64
#